data_AF-A0A1G6UIQ8-F1
#
_entry.id   AF-A0A1G6UIQ8-F1
#
_cell.length_a   1.000
_cell.length_b   1.000
_cell.length_c   1.000
_cell.angle_alpha   90.00
_cell.angle_beta   90.00
_cell.angle_gamma   90.00
#
_symmetry.space_group_name_H-M   'P 1'
#
loop_
_entity.id
_entity.type
_entity.pdbx_description
1 polymer ?
#
loop_
_entity_poly.entity_id
_entity_poly.type
_entity_poly.pdbx_seq_one_letter_code
_entity_poly.pdbx_strand_id
1 'polypeptide(L)' 'MTDPGNRETGFYWICIGGQEPEVAQWQAEWDQWLVTGQELPLSDVYAEDVVVLSDMLSPPVVNARVD' A
#
# COMPACT_ATOMS: atom_id res chain seq x y z
N MET A 1 6.97 -5.41 -13.08
CA MET A 1 7.66 -4.70 -11.98
C MET A 1 7.25 -3.25 -12.13
N THR A 2 6.25 -2.85 -11.37
CA THR A 2 5.53 -1.57 -11.53
C THR A 2 6.46 -0.43 -11.15
N ASP A 3 6.58 0.58 -12.02
CA ASP A 3 7.46 1.73 -11.82
C ASP A 3 7.12 2.43 -10.50
N PRO A 4 8.07 2.58 -9.56
CA PRO A 4 7.81 3.22 -8.28
C PRO A 4 7.28 4.64 -8.38
N GLY A 5 7.54 5.36 -9.48
CA GLY A 5 7.16 6.76 -9.66
C GLY A 5 5.75 7.02 -10.18
N ASN A 6 4.96 5.99 -10.51
CA ASN A 6 3.62 6.16 -11.10
C ASN A 6 2.52 5.43 -10.32
N ARG A 7 2.65 5.36 -9.00
CA ARG A 7 1.65 4.69 -8.14
C ARG A 7 0.45 5.60 -7.90
N GLU A 8 -0.73 5.09 -8.21
CA GLU A 8 -2.01 5.72 -7.86
C GLU A 8 -2.31 5.47 -6.38
N THR A 9 -3.03 6.40 -5.73
CA THR A 9 -3.52 6.22 -4.36
C THR A 9 -4.37 4.96 -4.26
N GLY A 10 -3.97 4.01 -3.40
CA GLY A 10 -4.62 2.71 -3.33
C GLY A 10 -3.92 1.76 -2.36
N PHE A 11 -4.48 0.57 -2.17
CA PHE A 11 -3.91 -0.46 -1.29
C PHE A 11 -3.02 -1.42 -2.08
N TYR A 12 -1.90 -1.82 -1.49
CA TYR A 12 -0.90 -2.69 -2.09
C TYR A 12 -0.35 -3.65 -1.04
N TRP A 13 0.08 -4.84 -1.47
CA TRP A 13 0.97 -5.66 -0.65
C TRP A 13 2.39 -5.13 -0.76
N ILE A 14 3.00 -4.86 0.39
CA ILE A 14 4.38 -4.40 0.49
C ILE A 14 5.17 -5.30 1.45
N CYS A 15 6.49 -5.27 1.34
CA CYS A 15 7.43 -5.83 2.30
C CYS A 15 8.37 -4.70 2.73
N ILE A 16 8.62 -4.56 4.03
CA ILE A 16 9.51 -3.55 4.60
C ILE A 16 10.73 -4.28 5.12
N GLY A 17 11.94 -3.97 4.62
CA GLY A 17 13.19 -4.50 5.17
C GLY A 17 13.29 -6.03 5.21
N GLY A 18 12.60 -6.74 4.30
CA GLY A 18 12.57 -8.22 4.27
C GLY A 18 11.68 -8.87 5.34
N GLN A 19 10.84 -8.10 6.04
CA GLN A 19 9.84 -8.63 6.97
C GLN A 19 8.68 -9.33 6.25
N GLU A 20 7.73 -9.88 7.02
CA GLU A 20 6.52 -10.46 6.45
C GLU A 20 5.73 -9.42 5.62
N PRO A 21 5.08 -9.83 4.52
CA PRO A 21 4.25 -8.92 3.72
C PRO A 21 3.10 -8.31 4.50
N GLU A 22 2.88 -7.01 4.30
CA GLU A 22 1.79 -6.26 4.91
C GLU A 22 1.00 -5.46 3.86
N VAL A 23 -0.24 -5.12 4.19
CA VAL A 23 -1.05 -4.24 3.35
C VAL A 23 -0.79 -2.80 3.75
N ALA A 24 -0.42 -1.96 2.78
CA ALA A 24 -0.29 -0.53 2.97
C ALA A 24 -1.04 0.24 1.89
N GLN A 25 -1.50 1.44 2.25
CA GLN A 25 -2.05 2.39 1.32
C GLN A 25 -0.96 3.35 0.86
N TRP A 26 -0.81 3.53 -0.45
CA TRP A 26 -0.02 4.62 -1.01
C TRP A 26 -0.82 5.92 -0.94
N GLN A 27 -0.25 6.96 -0.34
CA GLN A 27 -0.83 8.31 -0.28
C GLN A 27 -0.14 9.20 -1.32
N ALA A 28 -0.66 9.28 -2.55
CA ALA A 28 0.01 10.02 -3.63
C ALA A 28 0.15 11.53 -3.35
N GLU A 29 -0.74 12.11 -2.53
CA GLU A 29 -0.65 13.53 -2.13
C GLU A 29 0.55 13.81 -1.22
N TRP A 30 1.00 12.81 -0.46
CA TRP A 30 2.09 12.92 0.51
C TRP A 30 3.35 12.17 0.10
N ASP A 31 3.29 11.41 -1.00
CA ASP A 31 4.36 10.54 -1.49
C ASP A 31 4.83 9.54 -0.42
N GLN A 32 3.88 9.01 0.37
CA GLN A 32 4.16 8.19 1.56
C GLN A 32 3.25 6.97 1.68
N TRP A 33 3.76 5.95 2.37
CA TRP A 33 3.02 4.73 2.69
C TRP A 33 2.34 4.83 4.05
N LEU A 34 1.07 4.43 4.12
CA LEU A 34 0.35 4.22 5.38
C LEU A 34 0.04 2.73 5.54
N VAL A 35 0.75 2.08 6.45
CA VAL A 35 0.52 0.65 6.75
C VAL A 35 -0.82 0.48 7.44
N THR A 36 -1.58 -0.54 7.02
CA THR A 36 -2.90 -0.80 7.60
C THR A 36 -2.76 -1.13 9.08
N GLY A 37 -3.44 -0.39 9.95
CA GLY A 37 -3.36 -0.55 11.40
C GLY A 37 -2.30 0.33 12.08
N GLN A 38 -1.54 1.13 11.33
CA GLN A 38 -0.73 2.22 11.87
C GLN A 38 -1.51 3.54 11.81
N GLU A 39 -1.31 4.41 12.80
CA GLU A 39 -1.92 5.75 12.83
C GLU A 39 -1.13 6.77 12.01
N LEU A 40 0.16 6.52 11.79
CA LEU A 40 1.09 7.43 11.11
C LEU A 40 1.66 6.77 9.86
N PRO A 41 1.98 7.56 8.81
CA PRO A 41 2.73 7.06 7.67
C PRO A 41 4.11 6.51 8.06
N LEU A 42 4.64 5.64 7.23
CA LEU A 42 6.03 5.22 7.31
C LEU A 42 6.94 6.45 7.15
N SER A 43 7.91 6.58 8.03
CA SER A 43 8.95 7.59 7.87
C SER A 43 9.83 7.28 6.65
N ASP A 44 10.43 8.30 6.07
CA ASP A 44 11.24 8.18 4.86
C ASP A 44 12.37 7.15 5.00
N VAL A 45 12.95 7.01 6.20
CA VAL A 45 13.99 6.01 6.51
C VAL A 45 13.51 4.58 6.25
N TYR A 46 12.27 4.25 6.60
CA TYR A 46 11.71 2.92 6.33
C TYR A 46 11.15 2.82 4.91
N ALA A 47 10.76 3.95 4.30
CA ALA A 47 10.22 3.98 2.95
C ALA A 47 11.26 3.55 1.89
N GLU A 48 12.54 3.83 2.11
CA GLU A 48 13.64 3.37 1.24
C GLU A 48 13.77 1.84 1.17
N ASP A 49 13.29 1.13 2.20
CA ASP A 49 13.33 -0.33 2.31
C ASP A 49 12.02 -1.01 1.87
N VAL A 50 11.07 -0.25 1.29
CA VAL A 50 9.77 -0.78 0.86
C VAL A 50 9.87 -1.45 -0.52
N VAL A 51 9.53 -2.72 -0.58
CA VAL A 51 9.34 -3.48 -1.82
C VAL A 51 7.85 -3.70 -2.05
N VAL A 52 7.33 -3.24 -3.19
CA VAL A 52 5.93 -3.48 -3.59
C VAL A 52 5.83 -4.85 -4.24
N LEU A 53 4.95 -5.70 -3.70
CA LEU A 53 4.79 -7.10 -4.09
C LEU A 53 3.62 -7.34 -5.04
N SER A 54 2.65 -6.41 -5.08
CA SER A 54 1.45 -6.54 -5.90
C SER A 54 1.16 -5.27 -6.70
N ASP A 55 0.31 -5.42 -7.72
CA ASP A 55 -0.44 -4.28 -8.25
C ASP A 55 -1.49 -3.80 -7.23
N MET A 56 -2.19 -2.71 -7.56
CA MET A 56 -3.22 -2.13 -6.70
C MET A 56 -4.32 -3.14 -6.41
N LEU A 57 -4.60 -3.35 -5.12
CA LEU A 57 -5.66 -4.22 -4.66
C LEU A 57 -7.02 -3.62 -5.03
N SER A 58 -7.86 -4.45 -5.64
CA SER A 58 -9.24 -4.07 -5.92
C SER A 58 -10.05 -4.05 -4.62
N PRO A 59 -10.87 -3.03 -4.38
CA PRO A 59 -11.80 -3.05 -3.25
C PRO A 59 -12.72 -4.27 -3.38
N PRO A 60 -13.12 -4.89 -2.26
CA PRO A 60 -14.04 -6.01 -2.31
C PRO A 60 -15.34 -5.57 -3.00
N VAL A 61 -15.75 -6.31 -4.03
CA VAL A 61 -17.03 -6.09 -4.69
C VAL A 61 -18.11 -6.48 -3.69
N VAL A 62 -18.66 -5.48 -2.99
CA VAL A 62 -19.87 -5.68 -2.21
C VAL A 62 -20.98 -5.89 -3.23
N ASN A 63 -21.31 -7.15 -3.51
CA ASN A 63 -22.56 -7.47 -4.20
C ASN A 63 -23.69 -6.93 -3.31
N ALA A 64 -24.22 -5.77 -3.67
CA ALA A 64 -25.31 -5.13 -2.98
C ALA A 64 -26.50 -6.10 -2.92
N ARG A 65 -26.98 -6.33 -1.69
CA ARG A 65 -28.25 -6.93 -1.26
C ARG A 65 -28.88 -7.98 -2.18
N VAL A 66 -29.02 -9.19 -1.63
CA VAL A 66 -30.22 -10.00 -1.92
C VAL A 66 -31.42 -9.27 -1.31
N ASP A 67 -32.37 -8.86 -2.15
CA ASP A 67 -33.69 -8.36 -1.77
C ASP A 67 -34.51 -9.39 -0.96
#